data_AF-A0A519D927-F1
#
_entry.id   AF-A0A519D927-F1
#
_cell.length_a   1.000
_cell.length_b   1.000
_cell.length_c   1.000
_cell.angle_alpha   90.00
_cell.angle_beta   90.00
_cell.angle_gamma   90.00
#
_symmetry.space_group_name_H-M   'P 1'
#
loop_
_entity.id
_entity.type
_entity.pdbx_description
1 polymer ?
#
loop_
_entity_poly.entity_id
_entity_poly.type
_entity_poly.pdbx_seq_one_letter_code
_entity_poly.pdbx_strand_id
1 'polypeptide(L)'
;MGIEFSEALLLVSGGTLLFSFFALVHFASTYNQHNRSLAILSTILIGSAALYSATISTGHGPLTSLEDALAAAIIGILELLTIFLGVVTMVLFRISLLTKRSVGASS
;
A
#
# COMPACT_ATOMS: atom_id res chain seq x y z
N MET A 1 -3.00 -18.95 -8.97
CA MET A 1 -2.53 -19.09 -7.57
C MET A 1 -3.40 -18.15 -6.76
N GLY A 2 -4.39 -18.67 -6.05
CA GLY A 2 -5.30 -17.83 -5.26
C GLY A 2 -4.52 -17.32 -4.06
N ILE A 3 -4.61 -16.02 -3.78
CA ILE A 3 -4.08 -15.44 -2.54
C ILE A 3 -4.78 -16.17 -1.40
N GLU A 4 -4.03 -16.87 -0.56
CA GLU A 4 -4.62 -17.49 0.61
C GLU A 4 -5.19 -16.37 1.49
N PHE A 5 -6.36 -16.57 2.11
CA PHE A 5 -7.01 -15.52 2.90
C PHE A 5 -6.08 -14.91 3.96
N SER A 6 -5.14 -15.71 4.48
CA SER A 6 -4.08 -15.26 5.39
C SER A 6 -3.11 -14.26 4.74
N GLU A 7 -2.69 -14.48 3.50
CA GLU A 7 -1.80 -13.55 2.77
C GLU A 7 -2.50 -12.21 2.49
N ALA A 8 -3.77 -12.26 2.09
CA ALA A 8 -4.57 -11.04 1.89
C ALA A 8 -4.75 -10.28 3.21
N LEU A 9 -5.01 -10.99 4.30
CA LEU A 9 -5.16 -10.40 5.64
C LEU A 9 -3.83 -9.77 6.11
N LEU A 10 -2.71 -10.44 5.86
CA LEU A 10 -1.38 -9.95 6.19
C LEU A 10 -1.03 -8.68 5.40
N LEU A 11 -1.35 -8.65 4.10
CA LEU A 11 -1.16 -7.49 3.24
C LEU A 11 -2.01 -6.29 3.71
N VAL A 12 -3.29 -6.51 4.01
CA VAL A 12 -4.18 -5.46 4.53
C VAL A 12 -3.70 -4.96 5.89
N SER A 13 -3.29 -5.87 6.78
CA SER A 13 -2.76 -5.53 8.11
C SER A 13 -1.48 -4.69 7.98
N GLY A 14 -0.55 -5.09 7.11
CA GLY A 14 0.67 -4.34 6.81
C GLY A 14 0.41 -2.95 6.23
N GLY A 15 -0.49 -2.84 5.25
CA GLY A 15 -0.90 -1.56 4.70
C GLY A 15 -1.55 -0.64 5.74
N THR A 16 -2.37 -1.20 6.63
CA THR A 16 -3.01 -0.46 7.73
C THR A 16 -1.98 0.01 8.76
N LEU A 17 -0.95 -0.80 9.05
CA LEU A 17 0.16 -0.41 9.92
C LEU A 17 0.98 0.74 9.35
N LEU A 18 1.32 0.69 8.04
CA LEU A 18 1.98 1.80 7.35
C LEU A 18 1.14 3.07 7.39
N PHE A 19 -0.15 2.98 7.11
CA PHE A 19 -1.07 4.11 7.19
C PHE A 19 -1.10 4.71 8.61
N SER A 20 -1.25 3.86 9.63
CA SER A 20 -1.24 4.31 11.03
C SER A 20 0.05 5.02 11.38
N PHE A 21 1.20 4.51 10.93
CA PHE A 21 2.50 5.13 11.17
C PHE A 21 2.60 6.50 10.51
N PHE A 22 2.25 6.63 9.23
CA PHE A 22 2.27 7.92 8.53
C PHE A 22 1.29 8.92 9.14
N ALA A 23 0.11 8.47 9.54
CA ALA A 23 -0.88 9.32 10.18
C ALA A 23 -0.39 9.82 11.55
N LEU A 24 0.29 8.97 12.33
CA LEU A 24 0.92 9.38 13.60
C LEU A 24 2.02 10.42 13.38
N VAL A 25 2.90 10.21 12.41
CA VAL A 25 3.92 11.19 12.04
C VAL A 25 3.28 12.51 11.60
N HIS A 26 2.24 12.45 10.77
CA HIS A 26 1.49 13.63 10.35
C HIS A 26 0.92 14.38 11.55
N PHE A 27 0.18 13.71 12.44
CA PHE A 27 -0.40 14.36 13.61
C PHE A 27 0.64 14.91 14.58
N ALA A 28 1.79 14.24 14.74
CA ALA A 28 2.90 14.75 15.53
C ALA A 28 3.47 16.03 14.90
N SER A 29 3.60 16.07 13.58
CA SER A 29 4.12 17.25 12.85
C SER A 29 3.16 18.43 12.85
N THR A 30 1.85 18.17 12.86
CA THR A 30 0.79 19.20 12.90
C THR A 30 0.24 19.43 14.31
N TYR A 31 0.94 18.96 15.34
CA TYR A 31 0.46 19.06 16.71
C TYR A 31 0.34 20.52 17.13
N ASN A 32 -0.87 20.97 17.45
CA ASN A 32 -1.15 22.29 17.97
C ASN A 32 -1.65 22.18 19.41
N GLN A 33 -0.91 22.75 20.36
CA GLN A 33 -1.23 22.71 21.78
C GLN A 33 -2.59 23.35 22.12
N HIS A 34 -3.07 24.26 21.26
CA HIS A 34 -4.34 24.98 21.43
C HIS A 34 -5.55 24.25 20.79
N ASN A 35 -5.32 23.25 19.92
CA ASN A 35 -6.39 22.47 19.30
C ASN A 35 -6.05 20.98 19.42
N ARG A 36 -6.41 20.39 20.57
CA ARG A 36 -6.15 18.97 20.87
C ARG A 36 -7.17 18.10 20.14
N SER A 37 -6.78 17.62 18.96
CA SER A 37 -7.59 16.64 18.22
C SER A 37 -7.44 15.24 18.82
N LEU A 38 -8.57 14.58 19.12
CA LEU A 38 -8.63 13.18 19.54
C LEU A 38 -8.36 12.21 18.37
N ALA A 39 -8.19 12.71 17.14
CA ALA A 39 -7.93 11.88 15.96
C ALA A 39 -6.66 11.01 16.10
N ILE A 40 -5.68 11.44 16.90
CA ILE A 40 -4.46 10.66 17.21
C ILE A 40 -4.81 9.33 17.88
N LEU A 41 -5.85 9.27 18.73
CA LEU A 41 -6.25 8.02 19.37
C LEU A 41 -6.82 7.03 18.36
N SER A 42 -7.53 7.51 17.34
CA SER A 42 -8.09 6.64 16.30
C SER A 42 -6.99 5.94 15.51
N THR A 43 -5.89 6.62 15.20
CA THR A 43 -4.77 6.01 14.47
C THR A 43 -4.07 4.97 15.33
N ILE A 44 -3.85 5.25 16.62
CA ILE A 44 -3.26 4.27 17.57
C ILE A 44 -4.14 3.01 17.65
N LEU A 45 -5.46 3.16 17.76
CA LEU A 45 -6.40 2.04 17.84
C LEU A 45 -6.44 1.22 16.54
N ILE A 46 -6.40 1.88 15.39
CA ILE A 46 -6.37 1.21 14.08
C ILE A 46 -5.05 0.44 13.92
N GLY A 47 -3.92 1.05 14.27
CA GLY A 47 -2.60 0.40 14.23
C GLY A 47 -2.51 -0.80 15.17
N SER A 48 -3.04 -0.71 16.39
CA SER A 48 -3.04 -1.83 17.33
C SER A 48 -3.95 -2.97 16.89
N ALA A 49 -5.12 -2.67 16.33
CA ALA A 49 -6.02 -3.67 15.76
C ALA A 49 -5.37 -4.39 14.55
N ALA A 50 -4.66 -3.65 13.70
CA ALA A 50 -3.92 -4.20 12.57
C ALA A 50 -2.76 -5.10 13.02
N LEU A 51 -2.01 -4.71 14.06
CA LEU A 51 -0.96 -5.54 14.64
C LEU A 51 -1.53 -6.84 15.23
N TYR A 52 -2.65 -6.75 15.94
CA TYR A 52 -3.34 -7.92 16.48
C TYR A 52 -3.80 -8.87 15.37
N SER A 53 -4.39 -8.33 14.31
CA SER A 53 -4.78 -9.10 13.12
C SER A 53 -3.57 -9.80 12.49
N ALA A 54 -2.44 -9.10 12.34
CA ALA A 54 -1.20 -9.68 11.82
C ALA A 54 -0.71 -10.83 12.72
N THR A 55 -0.71 -10.66 14.04
CA THR A 55 -0.26 -11.72 14.96
C THR A 55 -1.14 -12.98 14.91
N ILE A 56 -2.45 -12.83 14.70
CA ILE A 56 -3.34 -13.97 14.50
C ILE A 56 -3.05 -14.65 13.16
N SER A 57 -2.83 -13.85 12.11
CA SER A 57 -2.61 -14.36 10.75
C SER A 57 -1.31 -15.15 10.61
N THR A 58 -0.24 -14.69 11.26
CA THR A 58 1.09 -15.32 11.19
C THR A 58 1.29 -16.39 12.26
N GLY A 59 0.59 -16.30 13.40
CA GLY A 59 0.83 -17.15 14.57
C GLY A 59 2.14 -16.85 15.30
N HIS A 60 2.83 -15.77 14.94
CA HIS A 60 4.11 -15.38 15.54
C HIS A 60 3.94 -14.34 16.67
N GLY A 61 5.04 -14.01 17.37
CA GLY A 61 5.06 -12.91 18.31
C GLY A 61 4.80 -11.54 17.65
N PRO A 62 4.49 -10.48 18.41
CA PRO A 62 4.14 -9.17 17.86
C PRO A 62 5.23 -8.55 16.98
N LEU A 63 6.51 -8.66 17.36
CA LEU A 63 7.62 -8.07 16.62
C LEU A 63 7.84 -8.76 15.27
N THR A 64 7.88 -10.09 15.25
CA THR A 64 8.05 -10.85 14.01
C THR A 64 6.83 -10.71 13.10
N SER A 65 5.61 -10.68 13.66
CA SER A 65 4.40 -10.44 12.87
C SER A 65 4.35 -9.04 12.27
N LEU A 66 4.91 -8.04 12.97
CA LEU A 66 5.06 -6.69 12.44
C LEU A 66 6.04 -6.66 11.26
N GLU A 67 7.19 -7.34 11.38
CA GLU A 67 8.17 -7.48 10.30
C GLU A 67 7.54 -8.16 9.07
N ASP A 68 6.85 -9.28 9.27
CA ASP A 68 6.17 -10.03 8.22
C ASP A 68 5.11 -9.16 7.51
N ALA A 69 4.28 -8.45 8.28
CA ALA A 69 3.25 -7.58 7.73
C ALA A 69 3.83 -6.39 6.95
N LEU A 70 4.90 -5.77 7.45
CA LEU A 70 5.58 -4.67 6.76
C LEU A 70 6.27 -5.16 5.48
N ALA A 71 6.92 -6.32 5.52
CA ALA A 71 7.52 -6.93 4.34
C ALA A 71 6.46 -7.22 3.26
N ALA A 72 5.32 -7.82 3.65
CA ALA A 72 4.20 -8.06 2.75
C ALA A 72 3.67 -6.76 2.12
N ALA A 73 3.52 -5.69 2.90
CA ALA A 73 3.08 -4.40 2.39
C ALA A 73 4.07 -3.77 1.39
N ILE A 74 5.37 -3.83 1.68
CA ILE A 74 6.42 -3.31 0.78
C ILE A 74 6.46 -4.09 -0.53
N ILE A 75 6.40 -5.43 -0.45
CA ILE A 75 6.35 -6.29 -1.64
C ILE A 75 5.10 -5.96 -2.46
N GLY A 76 3.93 -5.85 -1.83
CA GLY A 76 2.69 -5.48 -2.51
C GLY A 76 2.76 -4.12 -3.22
N ILE A 77 3.42 -3.13 -2.61
CA ILE A 77 3.67 -1.82 -3.27
C ILE A 77 4.60 -1.97 -4.48
N LEU A 78 5.64 -2.80 -4.37
CA LEU A 78 6.59 -3.05 -5.45
C LEU A 78 5.95 -3.83 -6.62
N GLU A 79 5.03 -4.74 -6.34
CA GLU A 79 4.22 -5.40 -7.36
C GLU A 79 3.31 -4.40 -8.09
N LEU A 80 2.72 -3.45 -7.35
CA LEU A 80 1.93 -2.37 -7.94
C LEU A 80 2.73 -1.52 -8.93
N LEU A 81 4.01 -1.26 -8.64
CA LEU A 81 4.93 -0.57 -9.56
C LEU A 81 5.09 -1.32 -10.88
N THR A 82 5.17 -2.64 -10.83
CA THR A 82 5.30 -3.48 -12.03
C THR A 82 4.05 -3.40 -12.89
N ILE A 83 2.86 -3.43 -12.27
CA ILE A 83 1.57 -3.23 -12.96
C ILE A 83 1.52 -1.83 -13.59
N PHE A 84 1.88 -0.81 -12.84
CA PHE A 84 1.92 0.57 -13.32
C PHE A 84 2.83 0.71 -14.55
N LEU A 85 4.04 0.14 -14.48
CA LEU A 85 4.98 0.15 -15.59
C LEU A 85 4.40 -0.56 -16.82
N GLY A 86 3.77 -1.73 -16.63
CA GLY A 86 3.11 -2.47 -17.71
C GLY A 86 2.01 -1.65 -18.40
N VAL A 87 1.17 -0.96 -17.62
CA VAL A 87 0.13 -0.06 -18.14
C VAL A 87 0.75 1.10 -18.93
N VAL A 88 1.78 1.74 -18.39
CA VAL A 88 2.49 2.84 -19.08
C VAL A 88 3.11 2.35 -20.38
N THR A 89 3.78 1.20 -20.38
CA THR A 89 4.36 0.61 -21.59
C THR A 89 3.28 0.30 -22.62
N MET A 90 2.13 -0.27 -22.23
CA MET A 90 1.02 -0.56 -23.12
C MET A 90 0.47 0.73 -23.77
N VAL A 91 0.30 1.80 -22.98
CA VAL A 91 -0.16 3.10 -23.48
C VAL A 91 0.84 3.71 -24.46
N LEU A 92 2.13 3.72 -24.11
CA LEU A 92 3.21 4.23 -24.97
C LEU A 92 3.34 3.41 -26.26
N PHE A 93 3.17 2.09 -26.17
CA PHE A 93 3.17 1.20 -27.32
C PHE A 93 1.99 1.51 -28.26
N ARG A 94 0.79 1.69 -27.69
CA ARG A 94 -0.41 2.08 -28.45
C ARG A 94 -0.21 3.42 -29.18
N ILE A 95 0.32 4.44 -28.49
CA ILE A 95 0.63 5.74 -29.09
C ILE A 95 1.65 5.54 -30.22
N SER A 96 2.71 4.78 -29.99
CA SER A 96 3.75 4.52 -31.00
C SER A 96 3.20 3.85 -32.27
N LEU A 97 2.25 2.90 -32.13
CA LEU A 97 1.58 2.28 -33.27
C LEU A 97 0.68 3.25 -34.03
N LEU A 98 -0.05 4.12 -33.33
CA LEU A 98 -0.91 5.13 -33.96
C LEU A 98 -0.08 6.21 -34.68
N THR A 99 1.04 6.63 -34.11
CA THR A 99 1.94 7.64 -34.70
C THR A 99 2.71 7.10 -35.92
N LYS A 100 3.05 5.81 -35.94
CA LYS A 100 3.74 5.16 -37.08
C LYS A 100 2.79 4.67 -38.18
N ARG A 101 1.48 4.91 -38.07
CA ARG A 101 0.55 4.60 -39.17
C ARG A 101 0.93 5.46 -40.37
N SER A 102 1.34 4.81 -41.47
CA SER A 102 1.65 5.52 -42.71
C SER A 102 0.42 6.35 -43.10
N VAL A 103 0.62 7.66 -43.21
CA VAL A 103 -0.33 8.52 -43.92
C VAL A 103 -0.25 8.05 -45.36
N GLY A 104 -1.24 7.28 -45.81
CA GLY A 104 -1.33 6.86 -47.21
C GLY A 104 -1.27 8.10 -48.09
N ALA A 105 -0.50 8.04 -49.19
CA ALA A 105 -0.41 9.14 -50.13
C ALA A 105 -1.83 9.57 -50.55
N SER A 106 -2.17 10.82 -50.22
CA SER A 106 -3.39 11.46 -50.70
C SER A 106 -3.28 11.59 -52.21
N SER A 107 -4.07 10.81 -52.96
CA SER A 107 -4.28 10.95 -54.40
C SER A 107 -5.23 12.12 -54.68
#